data_AF-A0A955S071-F1
#
_entry.id   AF-A0A955S071-F1
#
_cell.length_a   1.000
_cell.length_b   1.000
_cell.length_c   1.000
_cell.angle_alpha   90.00
_cell.angle_beta   90.00
_cell.angle_gamma   90.00
#
_symmetry.space_group_name_H-M   'P 1'
#
loop_
_entity.id
_entity.type
_entity.pdbx_description
1 polymer ?
#
loop_
_entity_poly.entity_id
_entity_poly.type
_entity_poly.pdbx_seq_one_letter_code
_entity_poly.pdbx_strand_id
1 'polypeptide(L)'
;MIKSFKAFFLPILLLILVMSASSCTVIFQKGRRVDVEKISKLKSELTDLERAKAELENRLRREIDDSEVKVEMLERGLVITFVAEVLFDSGKAELRQPSLETIKKVARVLNTTVKDLDVGVEGHTDNVPIKYSGWKSNWELSTARALSVLEFLVDKHDVDPKRVGAT
;
A
#
# COMPACT_ATOMS: atom_id res chain seq x y z
N MET A 1 -86.27 -18.51 2.95
CA MET A 1 -87.07 -17.79 3.98
C MET A 1 -86.09 -17.17 4.97
N ILE A 2 -85.67 -15.91 4.82
CA ILE A 2 -86.34 -14.63 5.18
C ILE A 2 -86.07 -14.21 6.65
N LYS A 3 -85.21 -13.17 6.76
CA LYS A 3 -85.13 -12.02 7.72
C LYS A 3 -84.80 -12.34 9.20
N SER A 4 -84.03 -11.55 9.96
CA SER A 4 -83.88 -10.08 10.06
C SER A 4 -82.59 -9.77 10.88
N PHE A 5 -81.64 -8.91 10.47
CA PHE A 5 -81.55 -7.43 10.59
C PHE A 5 -80.85 -6.88 11.86
N LYS A 6 -79.59 -6.45 11.65
CA LYS A 6 -78.79 -5.31 12.16
C LYS A 6 -78.64 -4.99 13.68
N ALA A 7 -77.37 -4.98 14.11
CA ALA A 7 -76.71 -3.90 14.86
C ALA A 7 -75.22 -3.90 14.44
N PHE A 8 -74.76 -3.01 13.56
CA PHE A 8 -74.18 -1.69 13.86
C PHE A 8 -73.02 -1.74 14.87
N PHE A 9 -71.80 -2.02 14.40
CA PHE A 9 -70.57 -1.40 14.94
C PHE A 9 -69.57 -1.22 13.78
N LEU A 10 -69.12 0.02 13.61
CA LEU A 10 -68.23 0.56 12.58
C LEU A 10 -66.87 -0.19 12.53
N PRO A 11 -66.12 -0.08 11.41
CA PRO A 11 -64.92 -0.84 11.17
C PRO A 11 -63.78 -0.33 12.08
N ILE A 12 -62.98 -1.23 12.64
CA ILE A 12 -61.64 -0.85 13.12
C ILE A 12 -60.75 -0.75 11.88
N LEU A 13 -61.06 0.23 11.03
CA LEU A 13 -60.11 0.88 10.16
C LEU A 13 -59.62 2.10 10.95
N LEU A 14 -58.29 2.22 11.03
CA LEU A 14 -57.57 3.40 11.49
C LEU A 14 -57.49 3.59 13.01
N LEU A 15 -56.59 2.84 13.63
CA LEU A 15 -55.69 3.46 14.61
C LEU A 15 -54.26 3.03 14.32
N ILE A 16 -53.73 3.54 13.20
CA ILE A 16 -52.34 4.00 13.17
C ILE A 16 -52.30 5.14 14.20
N LEU A 17 -52.31 4.79 15.50
CA LEU A 17 -52.00 5.75 16.54
C LEU A 17 -50.50 5.92 16.47
N VAL A 18 -50.12 7.03 15.86
CA VAL A 18 -48.83 7.68 16.02
C VAL A 18 -48.58 7.83 17.53
N MET A 19 -48.05 6.79 18.17
CA MET A 19 -47.26 6.93 19.39
C MET A 19 -45.83 7.04 18.91
N SER A 20 -45.51 8.27 18.53
CA SER A 20 -44.18 8.83 18.54
C SER A 20 -43.43 8.41 19.81
N ALA A 21 -42.69 7.30 19.75
CA ALA A 21 -41.39 7.36 20.38
C ALA A 21 -40.59 8.32 19.49
N SER A 22 -40.69 9.62 19.81
CA SER A 22 -39.73 10.62 19.39
C SER A 22 -38.38 10.18 19.94
N SER A 23 -37.76 9.18 19.30
CA SER A 23 -36.47 8.65 19.68
C SER A 23 -35.46 9.71 19.28
N CYS A 24 -35.19 10.62 20.22
CA CYS A 24 -34.06 11.51 20.11
C CYS A 24 -32.81 10.64 20.24
N THR A 25 -32.10 10.44 19.13
CA THR A 25 -30.78 9.84 19.16
C THR A 25 -29.78 10.93 19.49
N VAL A 26 -29.12 10.83 20.66
CA VAL A 26 -27.97 11.67 21.00
C VAL A 26 -26.73 11.04 20.39
N ILE A 27 -26.22 11.64 19.31
CA ILE A 27 -24.98 11.21 18.66
C ILE A 27 -23.85 12.11 19.18
N PHE A 28 -22.92 11.52 19.94
CA PHE A 28 -21.67 12.19 20.27
C PHE A 28 -20.74 12.14 19.04
N GLN A 29 -20.77 13.18 18.20
CA GLN A 29 -19.81 13.32 17.10
C GLN A 29 -18.45 13.82 17.62
N LYS A 30 -17.46 12.94 17.64
CA LYS A 30 -16.05 13.33 17.78
C LYS A 30 -15.47 13.62 16.38
N GLY A 31 -15.32 14.90 16.03
CA GLY A 31 -14.70 15.35 14.78
C GLY A 31 -15.65 15.48 13.58
N ARG A 32 -15.19 16.12 12.50
CA ARG A 32 -15.92 16.18 11.23
C ARG A 32 -15.91 14.77 10.63
N ARG A 33 -17.01 14.30 10.02
CA ARG A 33 -17.10 12.95 9.41
C ARG A 33 -15.91 12.62 8.50
N VAL A 34 -15.44 13.61 7.75
CA VAL A 34 -14.26 13.54 6.89
C VAL A 34 -12.98 13.21 7.67
N ASP A 35 -12.80 13.77 8.87
CA ASP A 35 -11.63 13.52 9.71
C ASP A 35 -11.64 12.09 10.25
N VAL A 36 -12.82 11.58 10.63
CA VAL A 36 -12.98 10.20 11.13
C VAL A 36 -12.66 9.19 10.03
N GLU A 37 -13.15 9.42 8.80
CA GLU A 37 -12.85 8.58 7.64
C GLU A 37 -11.35 8.61 7.28
N LYS A 38 -10.75 9.81 7.28
CA LYS A 38 -9.31 9.96 7.04
C LYS A 38 -8.47 9.26 8.11
N ILE A 39 -8.82 9.39 9.39
CA ILE A 39 -8.12 8.71 10.49
C ILE A 39 -8.27 7.19 10.35
N SER A 40 -9.46 6.69 10.01
CA SER A 40 -9.68 5.26 9.79
C SER A 40 -8.84 4.74 8.63
N LYS A 41 -8.78 5.47 7.52
CA LYS A 41 -7.97 5.13 6.35
C LYS A 41 -6.47 5.09 6.70
N LEU A 42 -5.94 6.15 7.31
CA LEU A 42 -4.53 6.23 7.70
C LEU A 42 -4.14 5.13 8.70
N LYS A 43 -5.04 4.75 9.61
CA LYS A 43 -4.81 3.60 10.51
C LYS A 43 -4.72 2.28 9.75
N SER A 44 -5.59 2.07 8.77
CA SER A 44 -5.55 0.86 7.94
C SER A 44 -4.25 0.80 7.15
N GLU A 45 -3.84 1.89 6.50
CA GLU A 45 -2.59 1.97 5.74
C GLU A 45 -1.37 1.71 6.65
N LEU A 46 -1.36 2.26 7.87
CA LEU A 46 -0.31 1.98 8.85
C LEU A 46 -0.25 0.49 9.21
N THR A 47 -1.40 -0.14 9.47
CA THR A 47 -1.47 -1.58 9.73
C THR A 47 -0.97 -2.41 8.54
N ASP A 48 -1.25 -1.98 7.31
CA ASP A 48 -0.77 -2.65 6.10
C ASP A 48 0.75 -2.55 5.95
N LEU A 49 1.32 -1.38 6.25
CA LEU A 49 2.77 -1.16 6.28
C LEU A 49 3.46 -1.98 7.37
N GLU A 50 2.87 -2.07 8.58
CA GLU A 50 3.40 -2.91 9.66
C GLU A 50 3.41 -4.40 9.28
N ARG A 51 2.33 -4.87 8.64
CA ARG A 51 2.25 -6.25 8.13
C ARG A 51 3.27 -6.49 7.02
N ALA A 52 3.40 -5.56 6.09
CA ALA A 52 4.39 -5.64 5.00
C ALA A 52 5.81 -5.66 5.55
N LYS A 53 6.13 -4.83 6.55
CA LYS A 53 7.43 -4.82 7.22
C LYS A 53 7.75 -6.18 7.82
N ALA A 54 6.85 -6.74 8.62
CA ALA A 54 7.08 -8.05 9.24
C ALA A 54 7.26 -9.17 8.20
N GLU A 55 6.47 -9.13 7.12
CA GLU A 55 6.60 -10.09 6.03
C GLU A 55 7.94 -9.94 5.28
N LEU A 56 8.37 -8.71 5.00
CA LEU A 56 9.65 -8.41 4.37
C LEU A 56 10.81 -8.86 5.25
N GLU A 57 10.81 -8.53 6.54
CA GLU A 57 11.84 -8.96 7.48
C GLU A 57 11.97 -10.48 7.53
N ASN A 58 10.86 -11.21 7.46
CA ASN A 58 10.90 -12.68 7.39
C ASN A 58 11.44 -13.20 6.05
N ARG A 59 10.99 -12.64 4.92
CA ARG A 59 11.41 -13.08 3.57
C ARG A 59 12.87 -12.74 3.26
N LEU A 60 13.33 -11.59 3.74
CA LEU A 60 14.65 -11.02 3.51
C LEU A 60 15.61 -11.27 4.68
N ARG A 61 15.25 -12.18 5.60
CA ARG A 61 16.03 -12.42 6.83
C ARG A 61 17.52 -12.64 6.56
N ARG A 62 17.86 -13.45 5.54
CA ARG A 62 19.26 -13.72 5.19
C ARG A 62 19.97 -12.45 4.71
N GLU A 63 19.35 -11.72 3.79
CA GLU A 63 19.90 -10.49 3.25
C GLU A 63 20.03 -9.38 4.32
N ILE A 64 19.15 -9.37 5.33
CA ILE A 64 19.24 -8.49 6.50
C ILE A 64 20.40 -8.91 7.41
N ASP A 65 20.50 -10.21 7.71
CA ASP A 65 21.57 -10.78 8.55
C ASP A 65 22.95 -10.52 7.90
N ASP A 66 23.04 -10.58 6.57
CA ASP A 66 24.25 -10.31 5.79
C ASP A 66 24.50 -8.80 5.56
N SER A 67 23.66 -7.91 6.11
CA SER A 67 23.74 -6.45 5.96
C SER A 67 23.62 -5.95 4.51
N GLU A 68 23.03 -6.75 3.63
CA GLU A 68 22.76 -6.42 2.22
C GLU A 68 21.48 -5.61 2.04
N VAL A 69 20.53 -5.78 2.96
CA VAL A 69 19.22 -5.12 2.93
C VAL A 69 18.85 -4.57 4.30
N LYS A 70 18.24 -3.39 4.31
CA LYS A 70 17.68 -2.75 5.50
C LYS A 70 16.19 -2.46 5.27
N VAL A 71 15.34 -2.76 6.27
CA VAL A 71 13.89 -2.53 6.20
C VAL A 71 13.47 -1.67 7.39
N GLU A 72 12.95 -0.46 7.14
CA GLU A 72 12.67 0.52 8.19
C GLU A 72 11.35 1.27 7.96
N MET A 73 10.66 1.59 9.05
CA MET A 73 9.59 2.60 9.03
C MET A 73 10.20 3.98 9.20
N LEU A 74 10.10 4.81 8.16
CA LEU A 74 10.50 6.22 8.18
C LEU A 74 9.26 7.12 8.06
N GLU A 75 9.43 8.44 8.17
CA GLU A 75 8.33 9.41 8.01
C GLU A 75 7.63 9.30 6.65
N ARG A 76 8.38 8.90 5.61
CA ARG A 76 7.86 8.69 4.25
C ARG A 76 7.22 7.31 4.02
N GLY A 77 7.12 6.46 5.05
CA GLY A 77 6.56 5.12 4.97
C GLY A 77 7.59 4.01 5.16
N LEU A 78 7.28 2.81 4.66
CA LEU A 78 8.17 1.65 4.72
C LEU A 78 9.24 1.74 3.64
N VAL A 79 10.51 1.78 4.06
CA VAL A 79 11.67 1.93 3.17
C VAL A 79 12.52 0.68 3.21
N ILE A 80 12.87 0.19 2.01
CA ILE A 80 13.74 -0.95 1.80
C ILE A 80 15.00 -0.43 1.11
N THR A 81 16.13 -0.48 1.80
CA THR A 81 17.41 0.00 1.29
C THR A 81 18.28 -1.20 0.96
N PHE A 82 18.77 -1.25 -0.28
CA PHE A 82 19.69 -2.28 -0.75
C PHE A 82 21.10 -1.70 -0.84
N VAL A 83 22.09 -2.49 -0.45
CA VAL A 83 23.49 -2.18 -0.80
C VAL A 83 23.64 -2.27 -2.32
N ALA A 84 24.21 -1.24 -2.93
CA ALA A 84 24.24 -1.11 -4.39
C ALA A 84 24.94 -2.30 -5.09
N GLU A 85 26.02 -2.82 -4.50
CA GLU A 85 26.80 -3.94 -5.03
C GLU A 85 26.05 -5.28 -5.06
N VAL A 86 24.99 -5.40 -4.24
CA VAL A 86 24.11 -6.57 -4.22
C VAL A 86 23.23 -6.58 -5.47
N LEU A 87 22.76 -5.40 -5.89
CA LEU A 87 21.86 -5.25 -7.03
C LEU A 87 22.61 -5.11 -8.36
N PHE A 88 23.74 -4.40 -8.38
CA PHE A 88 24.40 -3.98 -9.60
C PHE A 88 25.91 -4.20 -9.54
N ASP A 89 26.52 -4.54 -10.68
CA ASP A 89 27.96 -4.39 -10.81
C ASP A 89 28.36 -2.91 -10.78
N SER A 90 29.61 -2.64 -10.43
CA SER A 90 30.16 -1.29 -10.45
C SER A 90 29.98 -0.65 -11.83
N GLY A 91 29.41 0.55 -11.85
CA GLY A 91 29.14 1.32 -13.07
C GLY A 91 28.02 0.76 -13.97
N LYS A 92 27.31 -0.30 -13.58
CA LYS A 92 26.20 -0.86 -14.36
C LYS A 92 24.84 -0.51 -13.76
N ALA A 93 23.83 -0.48 -14.64
CA ALA A 93 22.42 -0.38 -14.28
C ALA A 93 21.66 -1.70 -14.47
N GLU A 94 22.26 -2.69 -15.14
CA GLU A 94 21.65 -4.02 -15.28
C GLU A 94 21.69 -4.78 -13.95
N LEU A 95 20.54 -5.32 -13.56
CA LEU A 95 20.41 -6.13 -12.34
C LEU A 95 21.25 -7.41 -12.44
N ARG A 96 22.01 -7.68 -11.39
CA ARG A 96 22.76 -8.94 -11.25
C ARG A 96 21.81 -10.12 -11.11
N GLN A 97 22.15 -11.27 -11.69
CA GLN A 97 21.33 -12.48 -11.56
C GLN A 97 20.98 -12.87 -10.12
N PRO A 98 21.92 -12.85 -9.14
CA PRO A 98 21.58 -13.11 -7.75
C PRO A 98 20.55 -12.13 -7.15
N SER A 99 20.53 -10.88 -7.62
CA SER A 99 19.64 -9.83 -7.09
C SER A 99 18.16 -10.04 -7.44
N LEU A 100 17.90 -10.78 -8.52
CA LEU A 100 16.54 -11.00 -9.02
C LEU A 100 15.67 -11.74 -7.99
N GLU A 101 16.22 -12.73 -7.30
CA GLU A 101 15.49 -13.45 -6.26
C GLU A 101 15.20 -12.56 -5.03
N THR A 102 16.08 -11.61 -4.72
CA THR A 102 15.86 -10.64 -3.64
C THR A 102 14.73 -9.68 -4.00
N ILE A 103 14.77 -9.06 -5.19
CA ILE A 103 13.72 -8.13 -5.64
C ILE A 103 12.38 -8.85 -5.81
N LYS A 104 12.37 -10.10 -6.27
CA LYS A 104 11.17 -10.95 -6.34
C LYS A 104 10.50 -11.17 -4.98
N LYS A 105 11.26 -11.21 -3.87
CA LYS A 105 10.66 -11.26 -2.52
C LYS A 105 9.90 -9.98 -2.21
N VAL A 106 10.43 -8.82 -2.60
CA VAL A 106 9.75 -7.53 -2.45
C VAL A 106 8.50 -7.48 -3.32
N ALA A 107 8.61 -7.84 -4.60
CA ALA A 107 7.49 -7.85 -5.53
C ALA A 107 6.29 -8.67 -5.02
N ARG A 108 6.55 -9.81 -4.37
CA ARG A 108 5.50 -10.61 -3.72
C ARG A 108 4.74 -9.81 -2.67
N VAL A 109 5.43 -9.12 -1.76
CA VAL A 109 4.77 -8.31 -0.71
C VAL A 109 4.01 -7.13 -1.32
N LEU A 110 4.55 -6.52 -2.37
CA LEU A 110 3.85 -5.45 -3.09
C LEU A 110 2.51 -5.92 -3.66
N ASN A 111 2.47 -7.14 -4.22
CA ASN A 111 1.25 -7.67 -4.84
C ASN A 111 0.25 -8.28 -3.85
N THR A 112 0.71 -8.75 -2.67
CA THR A 112 -0.17 -9.42 -1.70
C THR A 112 -0.63 -8.52 -0.58
N THR A 113 0.25 -7.67 -0.05
CA THR A 113 0.06 -7.06 1.27
C THR A 113 -0.20 -5.55 1.17
N VAL A 114 0.42 -4.88 0.20
CA VAL A 114 0.31 -3.41 0.01
C VAL A 114 -0.12 -3.02 -1.39
N LYS A 115 -0.95 -3.86 -2.03
CA LYS A 115 -1.43 -3.71 -3.42
C LYS A 115 -2.08 -2.35 -3.75
N ASP A 116 -2.53 -1.62 -2.74
CA ASP A 116 -3.25 -0.35 -2.87
C ASP A 116 -2.38 0.89 -2.51
N LEU A 117 -1.11 0.72 -2.09
CA LEU A 117 -0.20 1.82 -1.69
C LEU A 117 0.85 2.20 -2.74
N ASP A 118 1.03 3.46 -3.12
CA ASP A 118 2.05 3.83 -4.12
C ASP A 118 3.49 3.39 -3.75
N VAL A 119 4.30 3.08 -4.77
CA VAL A 119 5.67 2.57 -4.66
C VAL A 119 6.63 3.51 -5.40
N GLY A 120 7.60 4.07 -4.66
CA GLY A 120 8.72 4.80 -5.24
C GLY A 120 9.98 3.94 -5.27
N VAL A 121 10.65 3.92 -6.42
CA VAL A 121 11.98 3.32 -6.58
C VAL A 121 12.99 4.44 -6.78
N GLU A 122 13.92 4.57 -5.84
CA GLU A 122 14.93 5.63 -5.86
C GLU A 122 16.31 5.04 -6.15
N GLY A 123 17.01 5.64 -7.12
CA GLY A 123 18.39 5.31 -7.43
C GLY A 123 19.35 6.17 -6.62
N HIS A 124 20.39 5.57 -6.05
CA HIS A 124 21.49 6.31 -5.45
C HIS A 124 22.82 5.86 -6.06
N THR A 125 23.73 6.82 -6.21
CA THR A 125 25.14 6.58 -6.50
C THR A 125 25.97 7.18 -5.37
N ASP A 126 27.22 6.76 -5.27
CA ASP A 126 28.19 7.47 -4.46
C ASP A 126 28.58 8.83 -5.10
N ASN A 127 29.47 9.56 -4.43
CA ASN A 127 30.02 10.82 -4.88
C ASN A 127 31.31 10.64 -5.70
N VAL A 128 31.68 9.40 -6.06
CA VAL A 128 32.86 9.16 -6.89
C VAL A 128 32.51 9.57 -8.32
N PRO A 129 33.25 10.51 -8.94
CA PRO A 129 32.96 10.92 -10.30
C PRO A 129 33.06 9.74 -11.25
N ILE A 130 32.09 9.64 -12.18
CA ILE A 130 32.13 8.66 -13.25
C ILE A 130 33.36 8.92 -14.12
N LYS A 131 34.28 7.94 -14.12
CA LYS A 131 35.50 7.99 -14.94
C LYS A 131 35.52 6.92 -16.04
N TYR A 132 34.89 5.77 -15.81
CA TYR A 132 35.05 4.58 -16.67
C TYR A 132 33.76 3.81 -16.99
N SER A 133 32.58 4.33 -16.60
CA SER A 133 31.33 3.56 -16.70
C SER A 133 30.42 3.93 -17.89
N GLY A 134 30.88 4.78 -18.82
CA GLY A 134 30.14 5.14 -20.04
C GLY A 134 28.94 6.08 -19.85
N TRP A 135 28.54 6.33 -18.60
CA TRP A 135 27.51 7.31 -18.23
C TRP A 135 28.05 8.73 -18.21
N LYS A 136 27.19 9.70 -18.54
CA LYS A 136 27.50 11.13 -18.54
C LYS A 136 27.54 11.72 -17.13
N SER A 137 26.80 11.14 -16.19
CA SER A 137 26.76 11.61 -14.80
C SER A 137 26.25 10.55 -13.82
N ASN A 138 26.50 10.75 -12.54
CA ASN A 138 25.94 9.95 -11.45
C ASN A 138 24.41 9.98 -11.42
N TRP A 139 23.80 11.12 -11.80
CA TRP A 139 22.35 11.24 -11.97
C TRP A 139 21.80 10.31 -13.07
N GLU A 140 22.52 10.18 -14.19
CA GLU A 140 22.10 9.28 -15.27
C GLU A 140 22.17 7.82 -14.82
N LEU A 141 23.23 7.44 -14.11
CA LEU A 141 23.37 6.08 -13.56
C LEU A 141 22.33 5.78 -12.48
N SER A 142 22.05 6.70 -11.56
CA SER A 142 21.03 6.49 -10.52
C SER A 142 19.65 6.28 -11.13
N THR A 143 19.23 7.16 -12.05
CA THR A 143 17.92 7.04 -12.68
C THR A 143 17.81 5.77 -13.54
N ALA A 144 18.88 5.36 -14.24
CA ALA A 144 18.90 4.10 -14.98
C ALA A 144 18.77 2.87 -14.07
N ARG A 145 19.38 2.89 -12.88
CA ARG A 145 19.24 1.82 -11.88
C ARG A 145 17.83 1.74 -11.30
N ALA A 146 17.25 2.90 -10.97
CA ALA A 146 15.87 2.97 -10.50
C ALA A 146 14.90 2.41 -11.55
N LEU A 147 15.09 2.80 -12.82
CA LEU A 147 14.30 2.31 -13.94
C LEU A 147 14.44 0.79 -14.12
N SER A 148 15.65 0.24 -14.02
CA SER A 148 15.89 -1.21 -14.17
C SER A 148 15.16 -2.04 -13.10
N VAL A 149 15.08 -1.52 -11.86
CA VAL A 149 14.30 -2.16 -10.79
C VAL A 149 12.80 -2.03 -11.07
N LEU A 150 12.32 -0.86 -11.49
CA LEU A 150 10.92 -0.64 -11.85
C LEU A 150 10.48 -1.58 -12.98
N GLU A 151 11.23 -1.64 -14.07
CA GLU A 151 10.97 -2.53 -15.21
C GLU A 151 10.91 -3.98 -14.76
N PHE A 152 11.83 -4.41 -13.89
CA PHE A 152 11.80 -5.77 -13.35
C PHE A 152 10.54 -6.04 -12.51
N LEU A 153 10.10 -5.08 -11.67
CA LEU A 153 8.88 -5.22 -10.87
C LEU A 153 7.62 -5.31 -11.76
N VAL A 154 7.52 -4.43 -12.76
CA VAL A 154 6.35 -4.35 -13.66
C VAL A 154 6.34 -5.54 -14.63
N ASP A 155 7.41 -5.72 -15.40
CA ASP A 155 7.43 -6.63 -16.55
C ASP A 155 7.62 -8.10 -16.17
N LYS A 156 8.25 -8.38 -15.02
CA LYS A 156 8.54 -9.76 -14.57
C LYS A 156 7.70 -10.22 -13.40
N HIS A 157 7.10 -9.29 -12.66
CA HIS A 157 6.36 -9.59 -11.44
C HIS A 157 4.99 -8.93 -11.35
N ASP A 158 4.48 -8.36 -12.43
CA ASP A 158 3.10 -7.89 -12.55
C ASP A 158 2.69 -6.87 -11.48
N VAL A 159 3.64 -6.06 -10.98
CA VAL A 159 3.29 -4.92 -10.14
C VAL A 159 2.59 -3.88 -11.03
N ASP A 160 1.39 -3.43 -10.64
CA ASP A 160 0.60 -2.50 -11.45
C ASP A 160 1.42 -1.23 -11.77
N PRO A 161 1.67 -0.91 -13.05
CA PRO A 161 2.48 0.25 -13.43
C PRO A 161 1.88 1.58 -12.98
N LYS A 162 0.57 1.64 -12.67
CA LYS A 162 -0.08 2.89 -12.21
C LYS A 162 0.32 3.31 -10.80
N ARG A 163 0.88 2.40 -10.01
CA ARG A 163 1.29 2.61 -8.60
C ARG A 163 2.80 2.63 -8.42
N VAL A 164 3.60 2.55 -9.49
CA VAL A 164 5.07 2.51 -9.37
C VAL A 164 5.69 3.67 -10.15
N GLY A 165 6.60 4.40 -9.48
CA GLY A 165 7.43 5.43 -10.10
C GLY A 165 8.92 5.21 -9.80
N ALA A 166 9.79 5.71 -10.68
CA ALA A 166 11.24 5.65 -10.52
C ALA A 166 11.88 7.04 -10.64
N THR A 167 12.85 7.34 -9.78
CA THR A 167 13.63 8.59 -9.76
C THR A 167 15.11 8.35 -9.52
#